data_AF-A0A4Y9VQH7-F1
#
_entry.id   AF-A0A4Y9VQH7-F1
#
_cell.length_a   1.000
_cell.length_b   1.000
_cell.length_c   1.000
_cell.angle_alpha   90.00
_cell.angle_beta   90.00
_cell.angle_gamma   90.00
#
_symmetry.space_group_name_H-M   'P 1'
#
loop_
_entity.id
_entity.type
_entity.pdbx_description
1 polymer ?
#
loop_
_entity_poly.entity_id
_entity_poly.type
_entity_poly.pdbx_seq_one_letter_code
_entity_poly.pdbx_strand_id
1 'polypeptide(L)'
;MRYWLMKSEPSDVSIDDLAGFENQTVDWYGVRNYQARNFMRDQMQVGDGVLFYHSNCDEPGIAGIAEVATLAYPDRLQFIEGHKYYDPKATPENPRWFNVDVKLVRKTRLLSLKEMRDTPALESLRILQRGNRLSITPVDPRDWAFILEQLK
;
A
#
# COMPACT_ATOMS: atom_id res chain seq x y z
N MET A 1 -8.01 12.24 9.25
CA MET A 1 -6.93 11.58 8.50
C MET A 1 -6.90 10.12 8.90
N ARG A 2 -6.83 9.22 7.94
CA ARG A 2 -6.67 7.78 8.15
C ARG A 2 -5.25 7.38 7.75
N TYR A 3 -4.88 6.17 8.16
CA TYR A 3 -3.55 5.63 7.93
C TYR A 3 -3.66 4.22 7.38
N TRP A 4 -2.73 3.88 6.50
CA TRP A 4 -2.76 2.66 5.72
C TRP A 4 -1.38 2.02 5.70
N LEU A 5 -1.34 0.70 5.63
CA LEU A 5 -0.16 -0.05 5.23
C LEU A 5 -0.47 -0.65 3.87
N MET A 6 0.38 -0.37 2.90
CA MET A 6 0.21 -0.82 1.51
C MET A 6 1.45 -1.59 1.08
N LYS A 7 1.23 -2.83 0.63
CA LYS A 7 2.31 -3.74 0.22
C LYS A 7 2.66 -3.56 -1.24
N SER A 8 3.96 -3.51 -1.51
CA SER A 8 4.55 -3.64 -2.84
C SER A 8 5.68 -4.66 -2.78
N GLU A 9 5.86 -5.42 -3.86
CA GLU A 9 7.05 -6.27 -4.00
C GLU A 9 8.19 -5.39 -4.54
N PRO A 10 9.38 -5.38 -3.92
CA PRO A 10 10.50 -4.56 -4.41
C PRO A 10 10.95 -4.88 -5.84
N SER A 11 10.64 -6.08 -6.33
CA SER A 11 10.89 -6.52 -7.70
C SER A 11 9.90 -5.93 -8.73
N ASP A 12 8.79 -5.34 -8.27
CA ASP A 12 7.79 -4.66 -9.10
C ASP A 12 7.92 -3.14 -8.91
N VAL A 13 7.70 -2.65 -7.69
CA VAL A 13 7.93 -1.24 -7.31
C VAL A 13 8.52 -1.18 -5.91
N SER A 14 9.82 -0.91 -5.81
CA SER A 14 10.47 -0.60 -4.53
C SER A 14 10.22 0.86 -4.10
N ILE A 15 10.67 1.20 -2.89
CA ILE A 15 10.60 2.60 -2.42
C ILE A 15 11.60 3.49 -3.18
N ASP A 16 12.69 2.89 -3.68
CA ASP A 16 13.70 3.57 -4.47
C ASP A 16 13.18 3.84 -5.89
N ASP A 17 12.43 2.90 -6.47
CA ASP A 17 11.74 3.12 -7.75
C ASP A 17 10.73 4.26 -7.63
N LEU A 18 9.88 4.23 -6.59
CA LEU A 18 8.94 5.32 -6.31
C LEU A 18 9.66 6.67 -6.16
N ALA A 19 10.82 6.70 -5.50
CA ALA A 19 11.60 7.92 -5.34
C ALA A 19 12.15 8.46 -6.67
N GLY A 20 12.34 7.59 -7.66
CA GLY A 20 12.81 7.93 -9.01
C GLY A 20 11.70 8.21 -10.04
N PHE A 21 10.44 7.89 -9.72
CA PHE A 21 9.31 8.17 -10.61
C PHE A 21 9.03 9.68 -10.76
N GLU A 22 8.37 10.03 -11.85
CA GLU A 22 7.89 11.40 -12.07
C GLU A 22 6.97 11.82 -10.91
N ASN A 23 7.21 13.02 -10.36
CA ASN A 23 6.51 13.53 -9.16
C ASN A 23 6.59 12.61 -7.93
N GLN A 24 7.49 11.62 -7.93
CA GLN A 24 7.63 10.59 -6.90
C GLN A 24 6.30 9.90 -6.56
N THR A 25 5.49 9.63 -7.60
CA THR A 25 4.12 9.14 -7.48
C THR A 25 3.94 7.85 -8.28
N VAL A 26 3.20 6.90 -7.72
CA VAL A 26 2.80 5.66 -8.40
C VAL A 26 1.29 5.48 -8.33
N ASP A 27 0.70 5.06 -9.43
CA ASP A 27 -0.65 4.54 -9.45
C ASP A 27 -0.65 3.16 -8.79
N TRP A 28 -1.32 2.98 -7.65
CA TRP A 28 -1.22 1.75 -6.84
C TRP A 28 -1.95 0.54 -7.46
N TYR A 29 -1.50 0.13 -8.64
CA TYR A 29 -2.15 -0.81 -9.55
C TYR A 29 -2.16 -2.26 -9.03
N GLY A 30 -2.89 -3.12 -9.75
CA GLY A 30 -2.76 -4.57 -9.58
C GLY A 30 -3.47 -5.14 -8.34
N VAL A 31 -4.21 -4.33 -7.59
CA VAL A 31 -5.02 -4.82 -6.47
C VAL A 31 -6.21 -5.60 -7.02
N ARG A 32 -6.24 -6.92 -6.75
CA ARG A 32 -7.31 -7.85 -7.18
C ARG A 32 -8.02 -8.52 -6.00
N ASN A 33 -7.98 -7.90 -4.82
CA ASN A 33 -8.74 -8.30 -3.64
C ASN A 33 -9.87 -7.29 -3.38
N TYR A 34 -11.11 -7.78 -3.26
CA TYR A 34 -12.29 -6.91 -3.07
C TYR A 34 -12.23 -6.04 -1.82
N GLN A 35 -11.73 -6.57 -0.70
CA GLN A 35 -11.64 -5.81 0.54
C GLN A 35 -10.58 -4.71 0.44
N ALA A 36 -9.39 -5.03 -0.10
CA ALA A 36 -8.34 -4.06 -0.35
C ALA A 36 -8.79 -2.97 -1.34
N ARG A 37 -9.50 -3.35 -2.41
CA ARG A 37 -10.13 -2.41 -3.34
C ARG A 37 -11.12 -1.49 -2.63
N ASN A 38 -12.00 -2.04 -1.78
CA ASN A 38 -13.00 -1.23 -1.07
C ASN A 38 -12.36 -0.25 -0.09
N PHE A 39 -11.22 -0.58 0.52
CA PHE A 39 -10.47 0.39 1.32
C PHE A 39 -10.04 1.61 0.50
N MET A 40 -9.44 1.38 -0.67
CA MET A 40 -9.06 2.48 -1.57
C MET A 40 -10.27 3.27 -2.05
N ARG A 41 -11.29 2.57 -2.56
CA ARG A 41 -12.46 3.18 -3.20
C ARG A 41 -13.35 3.95 -2.23
N ASP A 42 -13.61 3.37 -1.06
CA ASP A 42 -14.68 3.84 -0.18
C ASP A 42 -14.16 4.61 1.04
N GLN A 43 -12.88 4.50 1.37
CA GLN A 43 -12.36 4.97 2.66
C GLN A 43 -11.13 5.86 2.60
N MET A 44 -10.26 5.70 1.60
CA MET A 44 -9.10 6.58 1.46
C MET A 44 -9.51 8.00 1.07
N GLN A 45 -8.78 8.98 1.59
CA GLN A 45 -8.88 10.39 1.23
C GLN A 45 -7.50 10.93 0.86
N VAL A 46 -7.44 11.97 0.03
CA VAL A 46 -6.17 12.66 -0.27
C VAL A 46 -5.54 13.18 1.02
N GLY A 47 -4.24 12.95 1.18
CA GLY A 47 -3.46 13.25 2.37
C GLY A 47 -3.48 12.16 3.45
N ASP A 48 -4.24 11.06 3.28
CA ASP A 48 -4.12 9.91 4.18
C ASP A 48 -2.70 9.31 4.13
N GLY A 49 -2.15 8.99 5.29
CA GLY A 49 -0.78 8.48 5.40
C GLY A 49 -0.66 7.01 5.01
N VAL A 50 0.44 6.66 4.35
CA VAL A 50 0.74 5.31 3.85
C VAL A 50 2.11 4.85 4.37
N LEU A 51 2.13 3.71 5.05
CA LEU A 51 3.33 2.92 5.32
C LEU A 51 3.61 2.08 4.07
N PHE A 52 4.67 2.43 3.33
CA PHE A 52 5.10 1.68 2.15
C PHE A 52 5.84 0.42 2.61
N TYR A 53 5.20 -0.74 2.42
CA TYR A 53 5.69 -2.01 2.91
C TYR A 53 6.26 -2.87 1.79
N HIS A 54 7.52 -3.27 1.90
CA HIS A 54 8.17 -4.25 1.03
C HIS A 54 7.74 -5.66 1.43
N SER A 55 7.08 -6.37 0.52
CA SER A 55 6.61 -7.75 0.71
C SER A 55 7.24 -8.72 -0.29
N ASN A 56 7.16 -10.02 -0.01
CA ASN A 56 7.65 -11.08 -0.88
C ASN A 56 9.12 -10.91 -1.30
N CYS A 57 9.97 -10.49 -0.37
CA CYS A 57 11.40 -10.29 -0.53
C CYS A 57 12.16 -10.84 0.69
N ASP A 58 13.50 -10.87 0.59
CA ASP A 58 14.37 -11.39 1.65
C ASP A 58 14.27 -10.57 2.95
N GLU A 59 14.13 -9.25 2.83
CA GLU A 59 14.03 -8.32 3.96
C GLU A 59 12.68 -7.57 3.95
N PRO A 60 11.57 -8.23 4.34
CA PRO A 60 10.25 -7.60 4.32
C PRO A 60 10.08 -6.62 5.47
N GLY A 61 9.41 -5.49 5.23
CA GLY A 61 9.22 -4.46 6.25
C GLY A 61 8.73 -3.12 5.68
N ILE A 62 8.60 -2.12 6.54
CA ILE A 62 8.26 -0.75 6.15
C ILE A 62 9.54 -0.06 5.67
N ALA A 63 9.55 0.39 4.42
CA ALA A 63 10.72 0.98 3.77
C ALA A 63 10.59 2.51 3.56
N GLY A 64 9.39 3.05 3.74
CA GLY A 64 9.15 4.48 3.59
C GLY A 64 7.76 4.91 4.02
N ILE A 65 7.58 6.23 4.02
CA ILE A 65 6.32 6.91 4.26
C ILE A 65 5.88 7.59 2.98
N ALA A 66 4.60 7.44 2.66
CA ALA A 66 3.94 8.03 1.53
C ALA A 66 2.56 8.58 1.94
N GLU A 67 1.86 9.19 1.00
CA GLU A 67 0.50 9.71 1.20
C GLU A 67 -0.37 9.44 -0.04
N VAL A 68 -1.68 9.35 0.16
CA VAL A 68 -2.64 9.28 -0.94
C VAL A 68 -2.67 10.64 -1.66
N ALA A 69 -2.32 10.65 -2.94
CA ALA A 69 -2.25 11.86 -3.76
C ALA A 69 -3.50 12.09 -4.62
N THR A 70 -4.15 11.00 -5.05
CA THR A 70 -5.38 11.03 -5.87
C THR A 70 -6.38 10.04 -5.33
N LEU A 71 -7.67 10.41 -5.28
CA LEU A 71 -8.76 9.50 -4.91
C LEU A 71 -8.90 8.34 -5.89
N ALA A 72 -9.62 7.30 -5.50
CA ALA A 72 -9.71 6.09 -6.27
C ALA A 72 -10.29 6.30 -7.68
N TYR A 73 -9.65 5.71 -8.68
CA TYR A 73 -10.09 5.67 -10.06
C TYR A 73 -9.86 4.26 -10.66
N PRO A 74 -10.47 3.92 -11.81
CA PRO A 74 -10.33 2.59 -12.40
C PRO A 74 -8.88 2.22 -12.73
N ASP A 75 -8.45 1.03 -12.31
CA ASP A 75 -7.13 0.49 -12.67
C ASP A 75 -7.11 0.15 -14.17
N ARG A 76 -6.35 0.92 -14.97
CA ARG A 76 -6.28 0.75 -16.42
C ARG A 76 -5.85 -0.65 -16.85
N LEU A 77 -5.05 -1.35 -16.05
CA LEU A 77 -4.49 -2.66 -16.38
C LEU A 77 -5.56 -3.74 -16.42
N GLN A 78 -6.75 -3.50 -15.85
CA GLN A 78 -7.86 -4.44 -15.90
C GLN A 78 -8.46 -4.60 -17.31
N PHE A 79 -8.21 -3.65 -18.21
CA PHE A 79 -8.77 -3.63 -19.57
C PHE A 79 -7.80 -4.13 -20.66
N ILE A 80 -6.53 -4.39 -20.30
CA ILE A 80 -5.49 -4.76 -21.27
C ILE A 80 -5.43 -6.28 -21.39
N GLU A 81 -5.97 -6.82 -22.48
CA GLU A 81 -5.93 -8.26 -22.75
C GLU A 81 -4.48 -8.78 -22.77
N GLY A 82 -4.25 -9.94 -22.14
CA GLY A 82 -2.92 -10.53 -21.99
C GLY A 82 -2.07 -9.96 -20.84
N HIS A 83 -2.47 -8.84 -20.22
CA HIS A 83 -1.79 -8.33 -19.04
C HIS A 83 -2.06 -9.19 -17.80
N LYS A 84 -1.08 -9.31 -16.89
CA LYS A 84 -1.20 -10.10 -15.63
C LYS A 84 -2.44 -9.75 -14.80
N TYR A 85 -2.87 -8.49 -14.87
CA TYR A 85 -3.99 -7.96 -14.11
C TYR A 85 -5.28 -7.74 -14.92
N TYR A 86 -5.34 -8.28 -16.14
CA TYR A 86 -6.53 -8.26 -17.00
C TYR A 86 -7.72 -8.92 -16.30
N ASP A 87 -8.90 -8.35 -16.47
CA ASP A 87 -10.15 -8.95 -16.02
C ASP A 87 -11.17 -8.94 -17.17
N PRO A 88 -11.50 -10.10 -17.78
CA PRO A 88 -12.40 -10.15 -18.93
C PRO A 88 -13.84 -9.74 -18.64
N LYS A 89 -14.20 -9.52 -17.36
CA LYS A 89 -15.53 -9.03 -16.95
C LYS A 89 -15.52 -7.55 -16.58
N ALA A 90 -14.38 -6.88 -16.63
CA ALA A 90 -14.29 -5.44 -16.40
C ALA A 90 -14.45 -4.70 -17.74
N THR A 91 -15.35 -3.72 -17.79
CA THR A 91 -15.49 -2.81 -18.94
C THR A 91 -15.29 -1.36 -18.48
N PRO A 92 -14.99 -0.42 -19.38
CA PRO A 92 -14.88 1.00 -19.02
C PRO A 92 -16.13 1.55 -18.32
N GLU A 93 -17.31 1.06 -18.67
CA GLU A 93 -18.61 1.45 -18.09
C GLU A 93 -18.86 0.76 -16.73
N ASN A 94 -18.24 -0.39 -16.49
CA ASN A 94 -18.36 -1.15 -15.25
C ASN A 94 -16.98 -1.65 -14.76
N PRO A 95 -16.10 -0.74 -14.33
CA PRO A 95 -14.80 -1.10 -13.80
C PRO A 95 -14.95 -1.90 -12.50
N ARG A 96 -14.21 -3.01 -12.39
CA ARG A 96 -14.23 -3.88 -11.21
C ARG A 96 -13.13 -3.55 -10.22
N TRP A 97 -12.02 -3.00 -10.71
CA TRP A 97 -10.80 -2.73 -9.95
C TRP A 97 -10.47 -1.24 -9.98
N PHE A 98 -9.98 -0.75 -8.85
CA PHE A 98 -9.68 0.65 -8.62
C PHE A 98 -8.35 0.74 -7.89
N ASN A 99 -7.60 1.80 -8.15
CA ASN A 99 -6.41 2.19 -7.40
C ASN A 99 -6.49 3.68 -7.05
N VAL A 100 -5.65 4.09 -6.10
CA VAL A 100 -5.33 5.49 -5.83
C VAL A 100 -3.94 5.81 -6.40
N ASP A 101 -3.58 7.09 -6.43
CA ASP A 101 -2.17 7.46 -6.55
C ASP A 101 -1.56 7.61 -5.17
N VAL A 102 -0.33 7.14 -5.00
CA VAL A 102 0.45 7.26 -3.77
C VAL A 102 1.73 8.01 -4.07
N LYS A 103 1.98 9.08 -3.32
CA LYS A 103 3.16 9.95 -3.46
C LYS A 103 4.11 9.77 -2.29
N LEU A 104 5.39 9.69 -2.59
CA LEU A 104 6.45 9.61 -1.58
C LEU A 104 6.44 10.85 -0.68
N VAL A 105 6.50 10.62 0.62
CA VAL A 105 6.79 11.67 1.62
C VAL A 105 8.26 11.62 1.98
N ARG A 106 8.75 10.45 2.43
CA ARG A 106 10.18 10.21 2.69
C ARG A 106 10.50 8.71 2.72
N LYS A 107 11.72 8.38 2.32
CA LYS A 107 12.33 7.07 2.62
C LYS A 107 12.65 6.95 4.11
N THR A 108 12.71 5.74 4.62
CA THR A 108 13.14 5.44 5.99
C THR A 108 14.17 4.32 6.00
N ARG A 109 14.82 4.08 7.15
CA ARG A 109 15.41 2.76 7.37
C ARG A 109 14.33 1.69 7.24
N LEU A 110 14.72 0.46 6.94
CA LEU A 110 13.79 -0.66 6.99
C LEU A 110 13.39 -0.91 8.47
N LEU A 111 12.09 -0.80 8.74
CA LEU A 111 11.48 -1.36 9.96
C LEU A 111 11.00 -2.76 9.59
N SER A 112 11.83 -3.76 9.90
CA SER A 112 11.63 -5.13 9.43
C SER A 112 10.38 -5.77 10.02
N LEU A 113 9.82 -6.76 9.32
CA LEU A 113 8.72 -7.58 9.83
C LEU A 113 9.08 -8.25 11.16
N LYS A 114 10.34 -8.68 11.31
CA LYS A 114 10.84 -9.26 12.56
C LYS A 114 10.79 -8.23 13.69
N GLU A 115 11.35 -7.04 13.48
CA GLU A 115 11.33 -5.94 14.45
C GLU A 115 9.89 -5.56 14.85
N MET A 116 8.97 -5.48 13.89
CA MET A 116 7.54 -5.24 14.19
C MET A 116 6.92 -6.36 15.03
N ARG A 117 7.24 -7.63 14.76
CA ARG A 117 6.74 -8.78 15.55
C ARG A 117 7.30 -8.81 16.97
N ASP A 118 8.54 -8.39 17.13
CA ASP A 118 9.22 -8.34 18.43
C ASP A 118 8.84 -7.10 19.26
N THR A 119 7.99 -6.22 18.71
CA THR A 119 7.55 -4.98 19.37
C THR A 119 6.12 -5.12 19.89
N PRO A 120 5.89 -5.31 21.22
CA PRO A 120 4.55 -5.53 21.77
C PRO A 120 3.56 -4.39 21.48
N ALA A 121 4.07 -3.16 21.37
CA ALA A 121 3.23 -2.00 21.06
C ALA A 121 2.56 -2.06 19.67
N LEU A 122 3.04 -2.93 18.78
CA LEU A 122 2.57 -3.09 17.40
C LEU A 122 1.75 -4.37 17.19
N GLU A 123 1.44 -5.13 18.24
CA GLU A 123 0.71 -6.42 18.12
C GLU A 123 -0.68 -6.28 17.46
N SER A 124 -1.30 -5.10 17.56
CA SER A 124 -2.60 -4.77 16.97
C SER A 124 -2.54 -4.61 15.46
N LEU A 125 -1.36 -4.41 14.87
CA LEU A 125 -1.20 -4.22 13.43
C LEU A 125 -1.81 -5.40 12.68
N ARG A 126 -2.75 -5.08 11.77
CA ARG A 126 -3.43 -6.08 10.93
C ARG A 126 -2.45 -6.94 10.13
N ILE A 127 -1.30 -6.40 9.74
CA ILE A 127 -0.26 -7.16 9.02
C ILE A 127 0.33 -8.31 9.84
N LEU A 128 0.34 -8.21 11.18
CA LEU A 128 0.93 -9.22 12.05
C LEU A 128 -0.03 -10.35 12.41
N GLN A 129 -1.34 -10.13 12.23
CA GLN A 129 -2.40 -11.08 12.56
C GLN A 129 -2.28 -12.36 11.71
N ARG A 130 -2.39 -13.52 12.38
CA ARG A 130 -2.33 -14.83 11.72
C ARG A 130 -3.44 -14.93 10.67
N GLY A 131 -3.08 -15.42 9.48
CA GLY A 131 -4.03 -15.59 8.38
C GLY A 131 -4.33 -14.33 7.57
N ASN A 132 -3.81 -13.15 7.93
CA ASN A 132 -3.98 -11.98 7.09
C ASN A 132 -3.34 -12.21 5.70
N ARG A 133 -4.12 -11.90 4.65
CA ARG A 133 -3.71 -11.97 3.24
C ARG A 133 -3.97 -10.67 2.49
N LEU A 134 -4.40 -9.62 3.19
CA LEU A 134 -4.67 -8.32 2.58
C LEU A 134 -3.37 -7.62 2.22
N SER A 135 -3.32 -7.02 1.02
CA SER A 135 -2.23 -6.16 0.56
C SER A 135 -2.35 -4.72 1.08
N ILE A 136 -3.56 -4.32 1.46
CA ILE A 136 -3.86 -3.00 2.03
C ILE A 136 -4.60 -3.24 3.35
N THR A 137 -4.10 -2.64 4.42
CA THR A 137 -4.74 -2.72 5.74
C THR A 137 -4.81 -1.35 6.41
N PRO A 138 -5.89 -1.05 7.15
CA PRO A 138 -5.93 0.15 7.97
C PRO A 138 -4.90 0.05 9.11
N VAL A 139 -4.35 1.18 9.50
CA VAL A 139 -3.42 1.35 10.62
C VAL A 139 -4.09 2.26 11.65
N ASP A 140 -4.08 1.84 12.92
CA ASP A 140 -4.62 2.66 13.99
C ASP A 140 -3.75 3.93 14.18
N PRO A 141 -4.33 5.11 14.44
CA PRO A 141 -3.56 6.32 14.70
C PRO A 141 -2.47 6.16 15.79
N ARG A 142 -2.71 5.33 16.81
CA ARG A 142 -1.72 4.99 17.83
C ARG A 142 -0.52 4.28 17.23
N ASP A 143 -0.77 3.22 16.44
CA ASP A 143 0.28 2.41 15.82
C ASP A 143 1.07 3.22 14.80
N TRP A 144 0.38 4.06 14.02
CA TRP A 144 0.99 5.01 13.10
C TRP A 144 1.96 5.96 13.82
N ALA A 145 1.51 6.63 14.88
CA ALA A 145 2.33 7.56 15.64
C ALA A 145 3.57 6.87 16.23
N PHE A 146 3.38 5.67 16.81
CA PHE A 146 4.49 4.88 17.35
C PHE A 146 5.52 4.53 16.26
N ILE A 147 5.07 4.05 15.11
CA ILE A 147 5.95 3.71 13.98
C ILE A 147 6.72 4.95 13.51
N LEU A 148 6.07 6.11 13.40
CA LEU A 148 6.75 7.34 13.00
C LEU A 148 7.87 7.73 13.97
N GLU A 149 7.70 7.50 15.27
CA GLU A 149 8.75 7.74 16.27
C GLU A 149 9.94 6.79 16.12
N GLN A 150 9.70 5.52 15.79
CA GLN A 150 10.77 4.53 15.54
C GLN A 150 11.53 4.78 14.23
N LEU A 151 10.94 5.54 13.31
CA LEU A 151 11.47 5.88 12.00
C LEU A 151 12.01 7.32 11.92
N LYS A 152 12.21 7.99 13.06
CA LYS A 152 12.90 9.28 13.11
C LYS A 152 14.39 9.13 12.81
#